data_AF-A0A1Q7K8M4-F1
#
_entry.id   AF-A0A1Q7K8M4-F1
#
_cell.length_a   1.000
_cell.length_b   1.000
_cell.length_c   1.000
_cell.angle_alpha   90.00
_cell.angle_beta   90.00
_cell.angle_gamma   90.00
#
_symmetry.space_group_name_H-M   'P 1'
#
loop_
_entity.id
_entity.type
_entity.pdbx_description
1 polymer ?
#
loop_
_entity_poly.entity_id
_entity_poly.type
_entity_poly.pdbx_seq_one_letter_code
_entity_poly.pdbx_strand_id
1 'polypeptide(L)'
;MTLEGRLGGQVAIDVCAGCQAFWFDHPGKPSLPETLRCPRCATTLRLAHDLQGNMPFTYWRCGTDDGHFISFLEFLKEKNFIHRLSPEQIKELRQNVQFVNCSNCGASINLESNSACPYCHSAISMLDMKQPQRMLEQLKQAAQPRPLDPMLPMKLVSAKLGLETSLADHDRGPEWWSDAASSGLVWAGLNVVARWLSDKLVD
;
A
#
# COMPACT_ATOMS: atom_id res chain seq x y z
N MET A 1 19.45 32.86 -7.57
CA MET A 1 19.37 32.60 -9.03
C MET A 1 18.41 31.46 -9.28
N THR A 2 17.59 31.48 -10.34
CA THR A 2 16.70 30.35 -10.68
C THR A 2 17.30 29.51 -11.80
N LEU A 3 17.33 28.19 -11.62
CA LEU A 3 17.74 27.22 -12.64
C LEU A 3 16.55 26.37 -13.10
N GLU A 4 16.59 25.85 -14.32
CA GLU A 4 15.69 24.76 -14.71
C GLU A 4 16.10 23.45 -14.01
N GLY A 5 15.14 22.85 -13.33
CA GLY A 5 15.24 21.51 -12.76
C GLY A 5 14.76 20.43 -13.75
N ARG A 6 14.93 19.16 -13.35
CA ARG A 6 14.35 18.04 -14.12
C ARG A 6 12.82 18.11 -14.08
N LEU A 7 12.17 17.68 -15.16
CA LEU A 7 10.70 17.67 -15.34
C LEU A 7 10.05 19.07 -15.44
N GLY A 8 10.81 20.09 -15.83
CA GLY A 8 10.26 21.42 -16.13
C GLY A 8 9.94 22.29 -14.91
N GLY A 9 10.37 21.90 -13.71
CA GLY A 9 10.32 22.75 -12.53
C GLY A 9 11.44 23.79 -12.55
N GLN A 10 11.25 24.95 -11.93
CA GLN A 10 12.36 25.87 -11.63
C GLN A 10 12.96 25.51 -10.25
N VAL A 11 14.21 25.84 -9.97
CA VAL A 11 14.83 25.70 -8.65
C VAL A 11 15.48 27.03 -8.30
N ALA A 12 15.05 27.65 -7.20
CA ALA A 12 15.71 28.84 -6.69
C ALA A 12 16.94 28.42 -5.88
N ILE A 13 18.09 28.98 -6.24
CA ILE A 13 19.36 28.77 -5.57
C ILE A 13 19.74 30.07 -4.88
N ASP A 14 19.85 30.01 -3.56
CA ASP A 14 20.36 31.10 -2.74
C ASP A 14 21.69 30.70 -2.09
N VAL A 15 22.54 31.70 -1.86
CA VAL A 15 23.88 31.51 -1.29
C VAL A 15 23.97 32.26 0.02
N CYS A 16 24.24 31.53 1.11
CA CYS A 16 24.58 32.13 2.39
C CYS A 16 26.04 32.60 2.35
N ALA A 17 26.28 33.91 2.24
CA ALA A 17 27.65 34.44 2.19
C ALA A 17 28.45 34.19 3.49
N GLY A 18 27.78 34.18 4.65
CA GLY A 18 28.45 33.96 5.95
C GLY A 18 28.88 32.52 6.19
N CYS A 19 28.20 31.56 5.58
CA CYS A 19 28.42 30.13 5.80
C CYS A 19 28.84 29.35 4.54
N GLN A 20 28.95 30.04 3.39
CA GLN A 20 29.33 29.49 2.09
C GLN A 20 28.51 28.28 1.63
N ALA A 21 27.27 28.17 2.08
CA ALA A 21 26.36 27.09 1.71
C ALA A 21 25.42 27.53 0.57
N PHE A 22 25.11 26.58 -0.32
CA PHE A 22 24.06 26.71 -1.33
C PHE A 22 22.75 26.13 -0.79
N TRP A 23 21.67 26.91 -0.90
CA TRP A 23 20.32 26.49 -0.54
C TRP A 23 19.49 26.31 -1.81
N PHE A 24 18.88 25.14 -2.00
CA PHE A 24 18.05 24.82 -3.15
C PHE A 24 16.57 24.82 -2.76
N ASP A 25 15.92 25.97 -2.93
CA ASP A 25 14.48 26.08 -2.78
C ASP A 25 13.81 25.44 -4.00
N HIS A 26 13.27 24.25 -3.75
CA HIS A 26 12.33 23.65 -4.68
C HIS A 26 11.02 24.44 -4.56
N PRO A 27 10.54 25.14 -5.61
CA PRO A 27 9.11 25.42 -5.67
C PRO A 27 8.42 24.07 -5.49
N GLY A 28 7.40 24.05 -4.63
CA GLY A 28 6.78 22.82 -4.12
C GLY A 28 6.53 21.77 -5.21
N LYS A 29 6.46 20.49 -4.81
CA LYS A 29 6.30 19.34 -5.72
C LYS A 29 5.38 19.72 -6.91
N PRO A 30 5.83 19.49 -8.16
CA PRO A 30 5.02 19.82 -9.33
C PRO A 30 3.63 19.21 -9.16
N SER A 31 2.60 20.03 -9.36
CA SER A 31 1.23 19.58 -9.25
C SER A 31 0.98 18.46 -10.25
N LEU A 32 0.21 17.47 -9.84
CA LEU A 32 -0.27 16.47 -10.78
C LEU A 32 -1.02 17.18 -11.91
N PRO A 33 -0.87 16.72 -13.17
CA PRO A 33 -1.68 17.22 -14.28
C PRO A 33 -3.16 17.16 -13.92
N GLU A 34 -3.93 18.18 -14.31
CA GLU A 34 -5.38 18.22 -14.06
C GLU A 34 -6.11 17.00 -14.64
N THR A 35 -5.56 16.41 -15.71
CA THR A 35 -6.09 15.21 -16.35
C THR A 35 -4.99 14.15 -16.47
N LEU A 36 -5.19 13.02 -15.82
CA LEU A 36 -4.35 11.83 -15.97
C LEU A 36 -4.99 10.85 -16.95
N ARG A 37 -4.19 10.23 -17.82
CA ARG A 37 -4.65 9.23 -18.79
C ARG A 37 -4.04 7.87 -18.50
N CYS A 38 -4.81 6.81 -18.71
CA CYS A 38 -4.31 5.45 -18.61
C CYS A 38 -3.24 5.20 -19.69
N PRO A 39 -2.04 4.67 -19.33
CA PRO A 39 -1.01 4.36 -20.32
C PRO A 39 -1.38 3.19 -21.24
N ARG A 40 -2.40 2.39 -20.89
CA ARG A 40 -2.85 1.22 -21.68
C ARG A 40 -3.97 1.56 -22.66
N CYS A 41 -5.04 2.20 -22.19
CA CYS A 41 -6.23 2.46 -23.01
C CYS A 41 -6.46 3.96 -23.33
N ALA A 42 -5.54 4.85 -22.92
CA ALA A 42 -5.61 6.31 -23.09
C ALA A 42 -6.83 7.02 -22.48
N THR A 43 -7.73 6.30 -21.81
CA THR A 43 -8.91 6.85 -21.15
C THR A 43 -8.51 7.72 -19.97
N THR A 44 -9.24 8.82 -19.75
CA THR A 44 -9.07 9.67 -18.56
C THR A 44 -9.32 8.85 -17.29
N LEU A 45 -8.34 8.86 -16.38
CA LEU A 45 -8.45 8.21 -15.09
C LEU A 45 -9.42 8.98 -14.20
N ARG A 46 -10.20 8.25 -13.40
CA ARG A 46 -11.17 8.84 -12.46
C ARG A 46 -10.60 8.85 -11.05
N LEU A 47 -10.70 9.97 -10.36
CA LEU A 47 -10.33 10.07 -8.96
C LEU A 47 -11.24 9.14 -8.13
N ALA A 48 -10.62 8.28 -7.35
CA ALA A 48 -11.23 7.34 -6.42
C ALA A 48 -10.77 7.67 -5.00
N HIS A 49 -11.63 7.36 -4.04
CA HIS A 49 -11.39 7.53 -2.61
C HIS A 49 -11.62 6.19 -1.94
N ASP A 50 -10.73 5.83 -1.04
CA ASP A 50 -10.77 4.55 -0.35
C ASP A 50 -10.16 4.69 1.06
N LEU A 51 -10.28 3.64 1.86
CA LEU A 51 -9.89 3.63 3.26
C LEU A 51 -9.02 2.40 3.54
N GLN A 52 -7.82 2.64 4.06
CA GLN A 52 -7.00 1.58 4.67
C GLN A 52 -7.10 1.70 6.19
N GLY A 53 -7.87 0.82 6.82
CA GLY A 53 -8.20 0.98 8.24
C GLY A 53 -8.94 2.30 8.48
N ASN A 54 -8.35 3.21 9.26
CA ASN A 54 -8.91 4.56 9.50
C ASN A 54 -8.19 5.66 8.69
N MET A 55 -7.46 5.27 7.64
CA MET A 55 -6.68 6.17 6.82
C MET A 55 -7.32 6.37 5.43
N PRO A 56 -7.90 7.55 5.15
CA PRO A 56 -8.37 7.86 3.81
C PRO A 56 -7.21 8.10 2.86
N PHE A 57 -7.30 7.52 1.67
CA PHE A 57 -6.37 7.73 0.59
C PHE A 57 -7.09 7.88 -0.75
N THR A 58 -6.38 8.47 -1.71
CA THR A 58 -6.92 8.71 -3.05
C THR A 58 -6.00 8.17 -4.14
N TYR A 59 -6.60 7.74 -5.24
CA TYR A 59 -5.90 7.24 -6.41
C TYR A 59 -6.74 7.49 -7.67
N TRP A 60 -6.14 7.34 -8.84
CA TRP A 60 -6.78 7.56 -10.13
C TRP A 60 -6.95 6.23 -10.85
N ARG A 61 -8.18 5.72 -10.91
CA ARG A 61 -8.48 4.40 -11.48
C ARG A 61 -8.88 4.49 -12.95
N CYS A 62 -8.51 3.47 -13.71
CA CYS A 62 -9.00 3.30 -15.07
C CYS A 62 -10.47 2.85 -15.07
N GLY A 63 -11.29 3.41 -15.97
CA GLY A 63 -12.69 2.99 -16.13
C GLY A 63 -12.85 1.60 -16.77
N THR A 64 -11.83 1.11 -17.47
CA THR A 64 -11.77 -0.22 -18.11
C THR A 64 -11.02 -1.25 -17.26
N ASP A 65 -10.71 -0.92 -16.00
CA ASP A 65 -9.99 -1.78 -15.05
C ASP A 65 -8.57 -2.20 -15.49
N ASP A 66 -7.94 -1.41 -16.36
CA ASP A 66 -6.56 -1.62 -16.82
C ASP A 66 -5.48 -1.29 -15.76
N GLY A 67 -5.89 -0.82 -14.58
CA GLY A 67 -5.03 -0.43 -13.46
C GLY A 67 -5.37 0.94 -12.88
N HIS A 68 -4.46 1.46 -12.05
CA HIS A 68 -4.60 2.77 -11.41
C HIS A 68 -3.26 3.47 -11.27
N PHE A 69 -3.31 4.80 -11.13
CA PHE A 69 -2.20 5.65 -10.73
C PHE A 69 -2.40 6.08 -9.27
N ILE A 70 -1.35 5.98 -8.46
CA ILE A 70 -1.37 6.39 -7.06
C ILE A 70 -0.08 7.16 -6.76
N SER A 71 -0.19 8.26 -6.00
CA SER A 71 1.01 9.01 -5.60
C SER A 71 1.77 8.24 -4.52
N PHE A 72 3.07 8.51 -4.39
CA PHE A 72 3.89 7.84 -3.37
C PHE A 72 3.31 7.95 -1.95
N LEU A 73 2.81 9.13 -1.57
CA LEU A 73 2.21 9.32 -0.25
C LEU A 73 0.95 8.48 -0.09
N GLU A 74 0.06 8.51 -1.08
CA GLU A 74 -1.19 7.74 -1.05
C GLU A 74 -0.93 6.23 -1.06
N PHE A 75 0.12 5.76 -1.73
CA PHE A 75 0.55 4.36 -1.67
C PHE A 75 1.03 3.95 -0.28
N LEU A 76 1.79 4.81 0.41
CA LEU A 76 2.18 4.54 1.79
C LEU A 76 0.96 4.47 2.73
N LYS A 77 -0.09 5.24 2.45
CA LYS A 77 -1.37 5.14 3.16
C LYS A 77 -2.08 3.83 2.87
N GLU A 78 -2.17 3.45 1.59
CA GLU A 78 -2.78 2.19 1.13
C GLU A 78 -2.09 0.98 1.78
N LYS A 79 -0.76 1.00 1.90
CA LYS A 79 -0.01 -0.08 2.57
C LYS A 79 0.10 0.08 4.08
N ASN A 80 -0.62 1.04 4.65
CA ASN A 80 -0.67 1.32 6.08
C ASN A 80 0.72 1.57 6.72
N PHE A 81 1.69 2.05 5.93
CA PHE A 81 3.04 2.36 6.42
C PHE A 81 3.08 3.69 7.16
N ILE A 82 2.20 4.62 6.83
CA ILE A 82 2.09 5.91 7.54
C ILE A 82 0.77 5.94 8.31
N HIS A 83 0.77 6.63 9.45
CA HIS A 83 -0.45 6.89 10.22
C HIS A 83 -0.71 8.41 10.35
N ARG A 84 -1.97 8.81 10.53
CA ARG A 84 -2.31 10.19 10.93
C ARG A 84 -1.94 10.36 12.41
N LEU A 85 -1.32 11.47 12.78
CA LEU A 85 -1.05 11.75 14.19
C LEU A 85 -2.35 12.08 14.92
N SER A 86 -2.54 11.52 16.11
CA SER A 86 -3.65 11.91 17.00
C SER A 86 -3.45 13.33 17.54
N PRO A 87 -4.49 13.99 18.07
CA PRO A 87 -4.35 15.28 18.73
C PRO A 87 -3.31 15.28 19.87
N GLU A 88 -3.21 14.18 20.62
CA GLU A 88 -2.25 13.98 21.69
C GLU A 88 -0.82 13.89 21.14
N GLN A 89 -0.63 13.12 20.06
CA GLN A 89 0.67 13.02 19.39
C GLN A 89 1.10 14.35 18.77
N ILE A 90 0.17 15.13 18.21
CA ILE A 90 0.44 16.49 17.71
C ILE A 90 0.81 17.42 18.87
N LYS A 91 0.15 17.30 20.02
CA LYS A 91 0.48 18.07 21.22
C LYS A 91 1.89 17.75 21.72
N GLU A 92 2.27 16.48 21.75
CA GLU A 92 3.63 16.04 22.10
C GLU A 92 4.66 16.55 21.08
N LEU A 93 4.35 16.45 19.79
CA LEU A 93 5.22 16.95 18.71
C LEU A 93 5.50 18.45 18.86
N ARG A 94 4.49 19.25 19.20
CA ARG A 94 4.61 20.70 19.43
C ARG A 94 5.58 21.08 20.55
N GLN A 95 5.82 20.19 21.51
CA GLN A 95 6.77 20.46 22.60
C GLN A 95 8.22 20.42 22.13
N ASN A 96 8.48 19.74 21.00
CA ASN A 96 9.82 19.47 20.51
C ASN A 96 10.13 20.19 19.18
N VAL A 97 9.11 20.47 18.38
CA VAL A 97 9.25 21.03 17.03
C VAL A 97 8.15 22.07 16.77
N GLN A 98 8.51 23.24 16.26
CA GLN A 98 7.55 24.30 15.90
C GLN A 98 7.07 24.17 14.45
N PHE A 99 7.96 23.78 13.53
CA PHE A 99 7.66 23.70 12.10
C PHE A 99 7.95 22.30 11.55
N VAL A 100 7.03 21.79 10.73
CA VAL A 100 7.22 20.55 9.97
C VAL A 100 6.82 20.76 8.52
N ASN A 101 7.44 20.01 7.60
CA ASN A 101 7.06 20.04 6.20
C ASN A 101 5.90 19.08 5.93
N CYS A 102 4.92 19.53 5.14
CA CYS A 102 3.81 18.68 4.71
C CYS A 102 4.32 17.56 3.80
N SER A 103 4.09 16.29 4.16
CA SER A 103 4.48 15.15 3.31
C SER A 103 3.79 15.13 1.94
N ASN A 104 2.64 15.79 1.81
CA ASN A 104 1.87 15.88 0.56
C ASN A 104 2.42 16.98 -0.36
N CYS A 105 2.29 18.26 0.00
CA CYS A 105 2.66 19.39 -0.87
C CYS A 105 4.05 19.98 -0.58
N GLY A 106 4.71 19.62 0.51
CA GLY A 106 6.01 20.15 0.92
C GLY A 106 5.98 21.48 1.68
N ALA A 107 4.82 22.13 1.80
CA ALA A 107 4.71 23.42 2.49
C ALA A 107 5.05 23.31 3.98
N SER A 108 5.66 24.36 4.53
CA SER A 108 5.94 24.47 5.97
C SER A 108 4.65 24.64 6.77
N ILE A 109 4.49 23.87 7.82
CA ILE A 109 3.35 23.87 8.73
C ILE A 109 3.83 24.38 10.07
N ASN A 110 3.31 25.54 10.50
CA ASN A 110 3.45 25.99 11.88
C ASN A 110 2.54 25.13 12.77
N LEU A 111 3.13 24.30 13.62
CA LEU A 111 2.42 23.42 14.52
C LEU A 111 1.72 24.16 15.66
N GLU A 112 2.17 25.36 16.04
CA GLU A 112 1.53 26.16 17.10
C GLU A 112 0.08 26.50 16.75
N SER A 113 -0.14 26.94 15.51
CA SER A 113 -1.43 27.39 15.02
C SER A 113 -2.22 26.31 14.27
N ASN A 114 -1.57 25.25 13.78
CA ASN A 114 -2.21 24.27 12.89
C ASN A 114 -2.02 22.81 13.36
N SER A 115 -3.01 21.97 13.08
CA SER A 115 -2.98 20.51 13.25
C SER A 115 -3.10 19.75 11.92
N ALA A 116 -3.17 20.49 10.81
CA ALA A 116 -3.15 20.00 9.44
C ALA A 116 -2.42 21.04 8.57
N CYS A 117 -2.06 20.67 7.34
CA CYS A 117 -1.45 21.61 6.43
C CYS A 117 -2.44 22.73 6.06
N PRO A 118 -2.10 24.03 6.24
CA PRO A 118 -3.00 25.13 5.89
C PRO A 118 -3.17 25.32 4.38
N TYR A 119 -2.30 24.72 3.56
CA TYR A 119 -2.29 24.90 2.11
C TYR A 119 -3.10 23.83 1.37
N CYS A 120 -2.88 22.54 1.70
CA CYS A 120 -3.54 21.42 1.02
C CYS A 120 -4.46 20.61 1.93
N HIS A 121 -4.65 21.07 3.18
CA HIS A 121 -5.51 20.44 4.19
C HIS A 121 -5.17 18.97 4.52
N SER A 122 -4.02 18.49 4.08
CA SER A 122 -3.52 17.16 4.42
C SER A 122 -3.19 17.10 5.90
N ALA A 123 -3.60 16.02 6.55
CA ALA A 123 -3.29 15.79 7.95
C ALA A 123 -1.79 15.56 8.16
N ILE A 124 -1.32 15.85 9.37
CA ILE A 124 0.06 15.55 9.76
C ILE A 124 0.16 14.02 9.93
N SER A 125 1.11 13.42 9.21
CA SER A 125 1.30 11.97 9.16
C SER A 125 2.75 11.59 9.42
N MET A 126 2.95 10.43 10.02
CA MET A 126 4.27 9.90 10.37
C MET A 126 4.38 8.44 9.94
N LEU A 127 5.60 8.01 9.61
CA LEU A 127 5.92 6.61 9.31
C LEU A 127 5.76 5.77 10.57
N ASP A 128 4.91 4.75 10.50
CA ASP A 128 4.68 3.79 11.57
C ASP A 128 5.82 2.77 11.60
N MET A 129 6.86 3.06 12.37
CA MET A 129 7.98 2.12 12.53
C MET A 129 7.60 0.86 13.30
N LYS A 130 6.47 0.86 14.05
CA LYS A 130 6.06 -0.29 14.87
C LYS A 130 5.48 -1.40 14.00
N GLN A 131 4.84 -1.09 12.88
CA GLN A 131 4.26 -2.08 11.99
C GLN A 131 5.31 -2.98 11.30
N PRO A 132 6.33 -2.44 10.61
CA PRO A 132 7.42 -3.23 10.06
C PRO A 132 8.13 -4.06 11.13
N GLN A 133 8.32 -3.49 12.33
CA GLN A 133 8.89 -4.21 13.48
C GLN A 133 8.04 -5.41 13.90
N ARG A 134 6.71 -5.25 14.03
CA ARG A 134 5.79 -6.35 14.35
C ARG A 134 5.78 -7.43 13.27
N MET A 135 5.77 -7.03 12.00
CA MET A 135 5.84 -7.98 10.88
C MET A 135 7.15 -8.76 10.90
N LEU A 136 8.28 -8.09 11.13
CA LEU A 136 9.58 -8.74 11.25
C LEU A 136 9.62 -9.72 12.44
N GLU A 137 9.04 -9.33 13.57
CA GLU A 137 8.95 -10.19 14.75
C GLU A 137 8.09 -11.42 14.48
N GLN A 138 6.94 -11.27 13.82
CA GLN A 138 6.10 -12.40 13.39
C GLN A 138 6.83 -13.34 12.44
N LEU A 139 7.56 -12.80 11.45
CA LEU A 139 8.35 -13.60 10.51
C LEU A 139 9.47 -14.36 11.23
N LYS A 140 10.16 -13.70 12.19
CA LYS A 140 11.16 -14.36 13.03
C LYS A 140 10.55 -15.50 13.85
N GLN A 141 9.41 -15.27 14.50
CA GLN A 141 8.70 -16.30 15.27
C GLN A 141 8.21 -17.46 14.39
N ALA A 142 7.76 -17.19 13.17
CA ALA A 142 7.37 -18.22 12.22
C ALA A 142 8.58 -19.03 11.71
N ALA A 143 9.73 -18.39 11.57
CA ALA A 143 10.99 -19.02 11.15
C ALA A 143 11.73 -19.74 12.29
N GLN A 144 11.33 -19.55 13.56
CA GLN A 144 11.94 -20.27 14.68
C GLN A 144 11.74 -21.79 14.49
N PRO A 145 12.81 -22.59 14.56
CA PRO A 145 12.70 -24.04 14.43
C PRO A 145 11.84 -24.57 15.57
N ARG A 146 10.61 -24.98 15.22
CA ARG A 146 9.75 -25.71 16.15
C ARG A 146 10.30 -27.12 16.29
N PRO A 147 10.20 -27.74 17.49
CA PRO A 147 10.53 -29.15 17.66
C PRO A 147 9.81 -29.96 16.59
N LEU A 148 10.57 -30.51 15.65
CA LEU A 148 10.01 -31.34 14.60
C LEU A 148 9.63 -32.66 15.26
N ASP A 149 8.34 -32.98 15.30
CA ASP A 149 7.90 -34.32 15.63
C ASP A 149 8.68 -35.30 14.73
N PRO A 150 9.43 -36.27 15.28
CA PRO A 150 10.20 -37.24 14.49
C PRO A 150 9.32 -37.99 13.47
N MET A 151 8.02 -38.08 13.72
CA MET A 151 7.02 -38.69 12.83
C MET A 151 6.39 -37.70 11.86
N LEU A 152 6.72 -36.41 11.93
CA LEU A 152 6.21 -35.37 11.03
C LEU A 152 6.44 -35.70 9.54
N PRO A 153 7.61 -36.22 9.09
CA PRO A 153 7.78 -36.56 7.69
C PRO A 153 6.79 -37.63 7.21
N MET A 154 6.56 -38.67 8.02
CA MET A 154 5.61 -39.74 7.71
C MET A 154 4.16 -39.25 7.76
N LYS A 155 3.81 -38.42 8.76
CA LYS A 155 2.48 -37.80 8.89
C LYS A 155 2.17 -36.84 7.75
N LEU A 156 3.16 -36.07 7.29
CA LEU A 156 3.01 -35.17 6.15
C LEU A 156 2.84 -35.95 4.85
N VAL A 157 3.60 -37.03 4.65
CA VAL A 157 3.44 -37.90 3.48
C VAL A 157 2.06 -38.55 3.47
N SER A 158 1.60 -39.11 4.61
CA SER A 158 0.27 -39.72 4.70
C SER A 158 -0.86 -38.71 4.54
N ALA A 159 -0.75 -37.53 5.15
CA ALA A 159 -1.72 -36.45 5.00
C ALA A 159 -1.77 -35.91 3.56
N LYS A 160 -0.60 -35.73 2.92
CA LYS A 160 -0.52 -35.31 1.52
C LYS A 160 -1.16 -36.33 0.59
N LEU A 161 -0.83 -37.62 0.73
CA LEU A 161 -1.43 -38.70 -0.06
C LEU A 161 -2.96 -38.76 0.12
N GLY A 162 -3.44 -38.65 1.36
CA GLY A 162 -4.88 -38.62 1.65
C GLY A 162 -5.58 -37.42 0.99
N LEU A 163 -4.94 -36.25 1.03
CA LEU A 163 -5.47 -35.03 0.41
C LEU A 163 -5.45 -35.12 -1.13
N GLU A 164 -4.33 -35.52 -1.73
CA GLU A 164 -4.21 -35.70 -3.18
C GLU A 164 -5.21 -36.72 -3.71
N THR A 165 -5.43 -37.82 -2.99
CA THR A 165 -6.45 -38.83 -3.36
C THR A 165 -7.85 -38.22 -3.31
N SER A 166 -8.18 -37.48 -2.24
CA SER A 166 -9.51 -36.90 -2.08
C SER A 166 -9.81 -35.75 -3.06
N LEU A 167 -8.78 -35.01 -3.49
CA LEU A 167 -8.93 -33.97 -4.51
C LEU A 167 -8.96 -34.55 -5.93
N ALA A 168 -8.24 -35.66 -6.19
CA ALA A 168 -8.20 -36.28 -7.52
C ALA A 168 -9.59 -36.67 -8.05
N ASP A 169 -10.52 -37.01 -7.15
CA ASP A 169 -11.91 -37.31 -7.50
C ASP A 169 -12.69 -36.09 -8.04
N HIS A 170 -12.22 -34.87 -7.75
CA HIS A 170 -12.90 -33.62 -8.12
C HIS A 170 -12.21 -32.87 -9.27
N ASP A 171 -10.92 -33.13 -9.53
CA ASP A 171 -10.05 -32.24 -10.32
C ASP A 171 -10.12 -32.44 -11.85
N ARG A 172 -10.95 -33.37 -12.37
CA ARG A 172 -10.97 -33.71 -13.82
C ARG A 172 -12.36 -33.93 -14.41
N GLY A 173 -13.42 -33.40 -13.78
CA GLY A 173 -14.79 -33.50 -14.29
C GLY A 173 -15.07 -32.58 -15.49
N PRO A 174 -16.07 -32.90 -16.33
CA PRO A 174 -16.53 -32.01 -17.41
C PRO A 174 -16.93 -30.62 -16.91
N GLU A 175 -17.45 -30.53 -15.68
CA GLU A 175 -17.84 -29.27 -15.03
C GLU A 175 -16.66 -28.33 -14.77
N TRP A 176 -15.46 -28.87 -14.55
CA TRP A 176 -14.29 -28.04 -14.33
C TRP A 176 -13.92 -27.28 -15.60
N TRP A 177 -13.94 -27.97 -16.75
CA TRP A 177 -13.64 -27.35 -18.04
C TRP A 177 -14.69 -26.30 -18.43
N SER A 178 -15.97 -26.50 -18.11
CA SER A 178 -17.01 -25.49 -18.32
C SER A 178 -16.82 -24.27 -17.41
N ASP A 179 -16.46 -24.46 -16.15
CA ASP A 179 -16.18 -23.36 -15.22
C ASP A 179 -14.92 -22.58 -15.63
N ALA A 180 -13.88 -23.30 -16.07
CA ALA A 180 -12.63 -22.72 -16.54
C ALA A 180 -12.81 -21.87 -17.80
N ALA A 181 -13.61 -22.35 -18.76
CA ALA A 181 -13.89 -21.63 -20.01
C ALA A 181 -14.80 -20.41 -19.81
N SER A 182 -15.73 -20.46 -18.84
CA SER A 182 -16.71 -19.39 -18.60
C SER A 182 -16.22 -18.31 -17.64
N SER A 183 -15.51 -18.71 -16.58
CA SER A 183 -15.22 -17.86 -15.41
C SER A 183 -13.73 -17.80 -15.05
N GLY A 184 -12.90 -18.54 -15.80
CA GLY A 184 -11.44 -18.56 -15.63
C GLY A 184 -10.93 -19.66 -14.69
N LEU A 185 -9.65 -19.99 -14.84
CA LEU A 185 -8.99 -21.13 -14.18
C LEU A 185 -9.02 -21.05 -12.65
N VAL A 186 -8.86 -19.85 -12.09
CA VAL A 186 -8.85 -19.66 -10.62
C VAL A 186 -10.23 -19.91 -10.04
N TRP A 187 -11.28 -19.40 -10.70
CA TRP A 187 -12.66 -19.59 -10.26
C TRP A 187 -13.08 -21.07 -10.35
N ALA A 188 -12.70 -21.74 -11.43
CA ALA A 188 -12.92 -23.18 -11.58
C ALA A 188 -12.25 -24.01 -10.47
N GLY A 189 -11.01 -23.64 -10.09
CA GLY A 189 -10.31 -24.26 -8.96
C GLY A 189 -11.01 -24.01 -7.62
N LEU A 190 -11.53 -22.80 -7.38
CA LEU A 190 -12.28 -22.48 -6.17
C LEU A 190 -13.59 -23.28 -6.05
N ASN A 191 -14.30 -23.49 -7.16
CA ASN A 191 -15.52 -24.32 -7.19
C ASN A 191 -15.22 -25.78 -6.84
N VAL A 192 -14.11 -26.34 -7.32
CA VAL A 192 -13.67 -27.69 -6.95
C VAL A 192 -13.43 -27.81 -5.44
N VAL A 193 -12.73 -26.85 -4.86
CA VAL A 193 -12.49 -26.82 -3.40
C VAL A 193 -13.79 -26.67 -2.62
N ALA A 194 -14.72 -25.84 -3.07
CA ALA A 194 -16.02 -25.64 -2.42
C ALA A 194 -16.89 -26.91 -2.44
N ARG A 195 -16.90 -27.66 -3.56
CA ARG A 195 -17.59 -28.95 -3.67
C ARG A 195 -16.95 -29.99 -2.74
N TRP A 196 -15.62 -30.11 -2.79
CA TRP A 196 -14.88 -31.01 -1.92
C TRP A 196 -15.11 -30.74 -0.42
N LEU A 197 -15.13 -29.47 -0.01
CA LEU A 197 -15.44 -29.08 1.37
C LEU A 197 -16.88 -29.44 1.76
N SER A 198 -17.83 -29.30 0.83
CA SER A 198 -19.24 -29.60 1.08
C SER A 198 -19.45 -31.10 1.31
N ASP A 199 -18.80 -31.95 0.51
CA ASP A 199 -18.85 -33.41 0.68
C ASP A 199 -18.19 -33.88 1.99
N LYS A 200 -17.16 -33.18 2.47
CA LYS A 200 -16.48 -33.47 3.75
C LYS A 200 -17.18 -32.95 4.99
N LEU A 201 -18.17 -32.05 4.85
CA LEU A 201 -18.93 -31.47 5.97
C LEU A 201 -20.29 -32.16 6.19
N VAL A 202 -20.69 -33.05 5.29
CA VAL A 202 -21.95 -33.81 5.34
C VAL A 202 -21.77 -35.21 5.99
N ASP A 203 -20.53 -35.65 6.20
CA ASP A 203 -20.14 -36.78 7.06
C ASP A 203 -19.74 -36.30 8.47
#